data_AF-A0A1G7WBF2-F1
#
_entry.id   AF-A0A1G7WBF2-F1
#
_cell.length_a   1.000
_cell.length_b   1.000
_cell.length_c   1.000
_cell.angle_alpha   90.00
_cell.angle_beta   90.00
_cell.angle_gamma   90.00
#
_symmetry.space_group_name_H-M   'P 1'
#
loop_
_entity.id
_entity.type
_entity.pdbx_description
1 polymer ?
#
loop_
_entity_poly.entity_id
_entity_poly.type
_entity_poly.pdbx_seq_one_letter_code
_entity_poly.pdbx_strand_id
1 'polypeptide(L)'
;MTQPAGVAAPIATFFAAVGFAALAICGFGFTSLVTDTDVIAAPGLGQGAGIAAMLLAAAAFAGAEYGAVRRGRYPAAVWVMIATVAGYLAGIVLGGVLTGADAALALGAAGTFSLSWFALVLAVTAAAASWAGIALGRTRARRPEWPWERSDEDE
;
A
#
# COMPACT_ATOMS: atom_id res chain seq x y z
N MET A 1 31.94 17.70 5.66
CA MET A 1 30.88 17.36 4.68
C MET A 1 29.65 16.88 5.46
N THR A 2 28.58 17.68 5.50
CA THR A 2 27.28 17.27 6.04
C THR A 2 26.72 16.16 5.15
N GLN A 3 26.50 14.96 5.69
CA GLN A 3 25.91 13.89 4.90
C GLN A 3 24.51 14.29 4.41
N PRO A 4 24.15 14.00 3.15
CA PRO A 4 22.82 14.30 2.64
C PRO A 4 21.76 13.60 3.52
N ALA A 5 20.78 14.37 4.00
CA ALA A 5 19.66 13.82 4.74
C ALA A 5 18.74 13.07 3.77
N GLY A 6 18.17 11.94 4.22
CA GLY A 6 17.14 11.23 3.46
C GLY A 6 15.86 12.07 3.32
N VAL A 7 14.95 11.64 2.46
CA VAL A 7 13.69 12.35 2.21
C VAL A 7 12.90 12.47 3.51
N ALA A 8 12.32 13.65 3.76
CA ALA A 8 11.50 13.87 4.95
C ALA A 8 10.35 12.86 5.03
N ALA A 9 10.12 12.29 6.22
CA ALA A 9 9.11 11.26 6.46
C ALA A 9 7.74 11.53 5.80
N PRO A 10 7.11 12.72 5.93
CA PRO A 10 5.81 12.96 5.30
C PRO A 10 5.85 12.88 3.76
N ILE A 11 6.94 13.32 3.13
CA ILE A 11 7.09 13.28 1.67
C ILE A 11 7.30 11.84 1.20
N ALA A 12 8.15 11.08 1.90
CA ALA A 12 8.37 9.67 1.61
C ALA A 12 7.08 8.85 1.75
N THR A 13 6.30 9.08 2.82
CA THR A 13 4.99 8.45 3.00
C THR A 13 4.00 8.82 1.90
N PHE A 14 3.99 10.09 1.45
CA PHE A 14 3.13 10.51 0.34
C PHE A 14 3.45 9.76 -0.95
N PHE A 15 4.72 9.71 -1.36
CA PHE A 15 5.12 8.97 -2.57
C PHE A 15 4.85 7.48 -2.45
N ALA A 16 5.10 6.88 -1.28
CA ALA A 16 4.81 5.48 -1.02
C ALA A 16 3.30 5.20 -1.12
N ALA A 17 2.45 6.08 -0.59
CA ALA A 17 0.99 5.93 -0.65
C ALA A 17 0.45 6.04 -2.08
N VAL A 18 0.96 7.00 -2.87
CA VAL A 18 0.61 7.13 -4.29
C VAL A 18 1.09 5.91 -5.09
N GLY A 19 2.32 5.45 -4.84
CA GLY A 19 2.88 4.25 -5.44
C GLY A 19 2.07 3.00 -5.09
N PHE A 20 1.66 2.85 -3.83
CA PHE A 20 0.77 1.79 -3.38
C PHE A 20 -0.57 1.82 -4.14
N ALA A 21 -1.24 2.98 -4.21
CA ALA A 21 -2.51 3.09 -4.94
C ALA A 21 -2.36 2.72 -6.42
N ALA A 22 -1.31 3.21 -7.08
CA ALA A 22 -1.04 2.91 -8.48
C ALA A 22 -0.76 1.41 -8.69
N LEU A 23 0.09 0.81 -7.86
CA LEU A 23 0.40 -0.62 -7.92
C LEU A 23 -0.81 -1.50 -7.61
N ALA A 24 -1.64 -1.11 -6.66
CA ALA A 24 -2.86 -1.84 -6.30
C ALA A 24 -3.88 -1.81 -7.44
N ILE A 25 -4.14 -0.63 -8.04
CA ILE A 25 -5.06 -0.50 -9.20
C ILE A 25 -4.55 -1.31 -10.38
N CYS A 26 -3.26 -1.17 -10.71
CA CYS A 26 -2.61 -1.91 -11.79
C CYS A 26 -2.65 -3.42 -11.54
N GLY A 27 -2.22 -3.85 -10.35
CA GLY A 27 -2.18 -5.26 -9.96
C GLY A 27 -3.56 -5.91 -9.93
N PHE A 28 -4.56 -5.24 -9.38
CA PHE A 28 -5.95 -5.73 -9.41
C PHE A 28 -6.49 -5.80 -10.84
N GLY A 29 -6.21 -4.79 -11.67
CA GLY A 29 -6.62 -4.79 -13.08
C GLY A 29 -6.03 -5.97 -13.86
N PHE A 30 -4.71 -6.17 -13.79
CA PHE A 30 -4.06 -7.30 -14.45
C PHE A 30 -4.52 -8.66 -13.89
N THR A 31 -4.69 -8.76 -12.58
CA THR A 31 -5.18 -9.99 -11.96
C THR A 31 -6.57 -10.31 -12.48
N SER A 32 -7.47 -9.32 -12.48
CA SER A 32 -8.84 -9.47 -12.99
C SER A 32 -8.87 -9.89 -14.46
N LEU A 33 -8.02 -9.32 -15.32
CA LEU A 33 -7.91 -9.74 -16.72
C LEU A 33 -7.39 -11.17 -16.90
N VAL A 34 -6.48 -11.61 -16.02
CA VAL A 34 -5.88 -12.94 -16.10
C VAL A 34 -6.80 -14.01 -15.51
N THR A 35 -7.50 -13.70 -14.42
CA THR A 35 -8.38 -14.63 -13.72
C THR A 35 -9.82 -14.61 -14.23
N ASP A 36 -10.17 -13.62 -15.06
CA ASP A 36 -11.54 -13.35 -15.53
C ASP A 36 -12.54 -13.27 -14.37
N THR A 37 -12.10 -12.69 -13.25
CA THR A 37 -12.88 -12.55 -12.01
C THR A 37 -12.84 -11.12 -11.50
N ASP A 38 -13.95 -10.74 -10.87
CA ASP A 38 -14.05 -9.46 -10.16
C ASP A 38 -13.31 -9.51 -8.83
N VAL A 39 -12.73 -8.37 -8.44
CA VAL A 39 -12.01 -8.19 -7.17
C VAL A 39 -12.90 -8.52 -5.96
N ILE A 40 -14.20 -8.22 -6.07
CA ILE A 40 -15.23 -8.61 -5.11
C ILE A 40 -16.35 -9.31 -5.88
N ALA A 41 -16.22 -10.63 -6.06
CA ALA A 41 -17.19 -11.46 -6.76
C ALA A 41 -18.39 -11.89 -5.89
N ALA A 42 -18.74 -11.14 -4.84
CA ALA A 42 -19.82 -11.49 -3.92
C ALA A 42 -21.13 -10.79 -4.34
N PRO A 43 -22.13 -11.53 -4.90
CA PRO A 43 -23.41 -10.96 -5.27
C PRO A 43 -24.12 -10.44 -4.00
N GLY A 44 -24.33 -9.13 -3.90
CA GLY A 44 -25.02 -8.48 -2.77
C GLY A 44 -24.16 -7.52 -1.94
N LEU A 45 -22.83 -7.58 -2.05
CA LEU A 45 -21.95 -6.53 -1.56
C LEU A 45 -21.84 -5.46 -2.65
N GLY A 46 -22.65 -4.42 -2.55
CA GLY A 46 -22.62 -3.33 -3.52
C GLY A 46 -21.23 -2.68 -3.64
N GLN A 47 -21.05 -1.84 -4.66
CA GLN A 47 -19.78 -1.15 -4.95
C GLN A 47 -19.22 -0.37 -3.75
N GLY A 48 -20.08 0.06 -2.82
CA GLY A 48 -19.69 0.72 -1.58
C GLY A 48 -18.72 -0.08 -0.71
N ALA A 49 -18.83 -1.41 -0.67
CA ALA A 49 -17.93 -2.25 0.12
C ALA A 49 -16.49 -2.22 -0.42
N GLY A 50 -16.31 -2.25 -1.74
CA GLY A 50 -14.99 -2.15 -2.36
C GLY A 50 -14.35 -0.77 -2.18
N ILE A 51 -15.15 0.29 -2.28
CA ILE A 51 -14.69 1.66 -2.02
C ILE A 51 -14.24 1.79 -0.56
N ALA A 52 -15.05 1.34 0.40
CA ALA A 52 -14.71 1.36 1.82
C ALA A 52 -13.45 0.55 2.12
N ALA A 53 -13.33 -0.66 1.55
CA ALA A 53 -12.14 -1.51 1.66
C ALA A 53 -10.87 -0.79 1.19
N MET A 54 -10.90 -0.19 0.01
CA MET A 54 -9.73 0.48 -0.55
C MET A 54 -9.35 1.75 0.22
N LEU A 55 -10.34 2.54 0.65
CA LEU A 55 -10.10 3.74 1.46
C LEU A 55 -9.48 3.38 2.82
N LEU A 56 -10.00 2.34 3.48
CA LEU A 56 -9.51 1.92 4.79
C LEU A 56 -8.11 1.27 4.67
N ALA A 57 -7.86 0.51 3.61
CA ALA A 57 -6.53 0.00 3.29
C ALA A 57 -5.52 1.14 3.05
N ALA A 58 -5.88 2.16 2.26
CA ALA A 58 -5.02 3.31 1.99
C ALA A 58 -4.72 4.12 3.27
N ALA A 59 -5.73 4.32 4.13
CA ALA A 59 -5.55 4.99 5.41
C ALA A 59 -4.65 4.18 6.36
N ALA A 60 -4.86 2.86 6.45
CA ALA A 60 -4.02 1.96 7.24
C ALA A 60 -2.58 1.93 6.73
N PHE A 61 -2.38 1.86 5.41
CA PHE A 61 -1.08 1.94 4.77
C PHE A 61 -0.38 3.25 5.13
N ALA A 62 -1.02 4.40 4.91
CA ALA A 62 -0.42 5.71 5.16
C ALA A 62 -0.05 5.91 6.64
N GLY A 63 -0.93 5.50 7.56
CA GLY A 63 -0.70 5.60 8.99
C GLY A 63 0.46 4.71 9.47
N ALA A 64 0.49 3.44 9.02
CA ALA A 64 1.55 2.50 9.37
C ALA A 64 2.89 2.89 8.74
N GLU A 65 2.88 3.32 7.47
CA GLU A 65 4.06 3.73 6.71
C GLU A 65 4.71 4.97 7.32
N TYR A 66 3.93 5.95 7.77
CA TYR A 66 4.46 7.11 8.47
C TYR A 66 5.29 6.73 9.70
N GLY A 67 4.79 5.76 10.48
CA GLY A 67 5.51 5.20 11.62
C GLY A 67 6.73 4.38 11.19
N ALA A 68 6.62 3.61 10.12
CA ALA A 68 7.70 2.78 9.58
C ALA A 68 8.88 3.61 9.07
N VAL A 69 8.62 4.65 8.28
CA VAL A 69 9.63 5.59 7.75
C VAL A 69 10.32 6.33 8.89
N ARG A 70 9.58 6.81 9.89
CA ARG A 70 10.17 7.46 11.09
C ARG A 70 11.13 6.54 11.84
N ARG A 71 10.85 5.24 11.88
CA ARG A 71 11.70 4.24 12.55
C ARG A 71 12.89 3.79 11.69
N GLY A 72 12.80 3.91 10.36
CA GLY A 72 13.89 3.62 9.42
C GLY A 72 14.30 2.13 9.32
N ARG A 73 13.44 1.20 9.76
CA ARG A 73 13.74 -0.25 9.77
C ARG A 73 12.98 -0.96 8.66
N TYR A 74 13.69 -1.60 7.71
CA TYR A 74 13.10 -2.41 6.66
C TYR A 74 12.07 -3.47 7.12
N PRO A 75 12.25 -4.19 8.25
CA PRO A 75 11.22 -5.14 8.70
C PRO A 75 9.89 -4.47 9.08
N ALA A 76 9.84 -3.14 9.23
CA ALA A 76 8.59 -2.42 9.42
C ALA A 76 7.66 -2.54 8.20
N ALA A 77 8.17 -2.79 7.00
CA ALA A 77 7.35 -3.00 5.80
C ALA A 77 6.40 -4.20 5.94
N VAL A 78 6.81 -5.24 6.66
CA VAL A 78 5.95 -6.40 6.93
C VAL A 78 4.75 -5.99 7.79
N TRP A 79 4.96 -5.11 8.77
CA TRP A 79 3.88 -4.59 9.60
C TRP A 79 2.95 -3.66 8.82
N VAL A 80 3.48 -2.84 7.91
CA VAL A 80 2.68 -2.00 7.01
C VAL A 80 1.83 -2.86 6.08
N MET A 81 2.40 -3.91 5.50
CA MET A 81 1.67 -4.89 4.70
C MET A 81 0.53 -5.53 5.50
N ILE A 82 0.81 -6.05 6.71
CA ILE A 82 -0.21 -6.66 7.58
C ILE A 82 -1.32 -5.65 7.90
N ALA A 83 -0.95 -4.42 8.28
CA ALA A 83 -1.92 -3.37 8.60
C ALA A 83 -2.79 -3.00 7.39
N THR A 84 -2.22 -2.99 6.19
CA THR A 84 -2.93 -2.67 4.94
C THR A 84 -3.93 -3.76 4.58
N VAL A 85 -3.53 -5.04 4.66
CA VAL A 85 -4.43 -6.18 4.43
C VAL A 85 -5.54 -6.20 5.48
N ALA A 86 -5.20 -6.02 6.76
CA ALA A 86 -6.19 -5.94 7.83
C ALA A 86 -7.17 -4.77 7.62
N GLY A 87 -6.66 -3.61 7.16
CA GLY A 87 -7.49 -2.46 6.80
C GLY A 87 -8.44 -2.75 5.65
N TYR A 88 -7.97 -3.45 4.61
CA TYR A 88 -8.83 -3.85 3.49
C TYR A 88 -9.96 -4.80 3.94
N LEU A 89 -9.63 -5.84 4.73
CA LEU A 89 -10.62 -6.79 5.25
C LEU A 89 -11.63 -6.10 6.18
N ALA A 90 -11.15 -5.23 7.07
CA ALA A 90 -12.03 -4.43 7.93
C ALA A 90 -12.95 -3.52 7.10
N GLY A 91 -12.45 -2.94 6.01
CA GLY A 91 -13.25 -2.11 5.13
C GLY A 91 -14.26 -2.90 4.27
N ILE A 92 -13.99 -4.16 3.91
CA ILE A 92 -15.02 -5.05 3.32
C ILE A 92 -16.16 -5.24 4.32
N VAL A 93 -15.84 -5.61 5.56
CA VAL A 93 -16.85 -5.89 6.60
C VAL A 93 -17.64 -4.63 6.95
N LEU A 94 -16.94 -3.53 7.24
CA LEU A 94 -17.57 -2.25 7.56
C LEU A 94 -18.37 -1.70 6.38
N GLY A 95 -17.82 -1.74 5.18
CA GLY A 95 -18.51 -1.30 3.97
C GLY A 95 -19.77 -2.10 3.72
N GLY A 96 -19.72 -3.43 3.86
CA GLY A 96 -20.89 -4.30 3.77
C GLY A 96 -21.97 -3.92 4.78
N VAL A 97 -21.61 -3.86 6.07
CA VAL A 97 -22.55 -3.51 7.15
C VAL A 97 -23.15 -2.11 6.97
N LEU A 98 -22.34 -1.11 6.62
CA LEU A 98 -22.80 0.27 6.42
C LEU A 98 -23.73 0.41 5.21
N THR A 99 -23.57 -0.45 4.20
CA THR A 99 -24.48 -0.52 3.04
C THR A 99 -25.74 -1.37 3.30
N GLY A 100 -25.90 -1.93 4.51
CA GLY A 100 -27.06 -2.72 4.91
C GLY A 100 -26.98 -4.20 4.54
N ALA A 101 -25.80 -4.70 4.14
CA ALA A 101 -25.60 -6.13 3.92
C ALA A 101 -25.52 -6.90 5.26
N ASP A 102 -25.89 -8.17 5.23
CA ASP A 102 -25.75 -9.07 6.38
C ASP A 102 -24.25 -9.17 6.78
N ALA A 103 -23.96 -8.99 8.07
CA ALA A 103 -22.61 -9.08 8.62
C ALA A 103 -21.98 -10.46 8.37
N ALA A 104 -22.78 -11.54 8.36
CA ALA A 104 -22.29 -12.87 8.04
C ALA A 104 -21.84 -12.98 6.58
N LEU A 105 -22.56 -12.36 5.65
CA LEU A 105 -22.17 -12.27 4.24
C LEU A 105 -20.90 -11.43 4.06
N ALA A 106 -20.81 -10.30 4.75
CA ALA A 106 -19.64 -9.42 4.69
C ALA A 106 -18.36 -10.10 5.23
N LEU A 107 -18.49 -10.85 6.32
CA LEU A 107 -17.40 -11.69 6.88
C LEU A 107 -17.03 -12.83 5.94
N GLY A 108 -18.02 -13.51 5.35
CA GLY A 108 -17.79 -14.56 4.36
C GLY A 108 -17.00 -14.05 3.16
N ALA A 109 -17.39 -12.89 2.63
CA ALA A 109 -16.67 -12.25 1.51
C ALA A 109 -15.24 -11.84 1.88
N ALA A 110 -15.01 -11.29 3.07
CA ALA A 110 -13.65 -11.02 3.55
C ALA A 110 -12.81 -12.31 3.66
N GLY A 111 -13.42 -13.41 4.10
CA GLY A 111 -12.78 -14.73 4.14
C GLY A 111 -12.41 -15.25 2.76
N THR A 112 -13.34 -15.20 1.80
CA THR A 112 -13.08 -15.61 0.41
C THR A 112 -12.00 -14.73 -0.23
N PHE A 113 -12.05 -13.42 -0.02
CA PHE A 113 -11.02 -12.50 -0.51
C PHE A 113 -9.63 -12.86 0.04
N SER A 114 -9.53 -13.22 1.33
CA SER A 114 -8.26 -13.57 1.98
C SER A 114 -7.57 -14.78 1.33
N LEU A 115 -8.34 -15.69 0.72
CA LEU A 115 -7.83 -16.87 0.03
C LEU A 115 -7.60 -16.62 -1.48
N SER A 116 -7.90 -15.42 -1.97
CA SER A 116 -7.83 -15.07 -3.38
C SER A 116 -6.43 -14.58 -3.80
N TRP A 117 -6.19 -14.59 -5.12
CA TRP A 117 -4.99 -13.99 -5.70
C TRP A 117 -4.90 -12.48 -5.45
N PHE A 118 -6.05 -11.80 -5.31
CA PHE A 118 -6.10 -10.37 -5.03
C PHE A 118 -5.52 -10.04 -3.65
N ALA A 119 -5.70 -10.89 -2.64
CA ALA A 119 -5.07 -10.68 -1.33
C ALA A 119 -3.53 -10.78 -1.42
N LEU A 120 -3.00 -11.72 -2.22
CA LEU A 120 -1.56 -11.82 -2.47
C LEU A 120 -1.03 -10.57 -3.18
N VAL A 121 -1.75 -10.09 -4.21
CA VAL A 121 -1.37 -8.88 -4.94
C VAL A 121 -1.40 -7.65 -4.04
N LEU A 122 -2.43 -7.50 -3.20
CA LEU A 122 -2.51 -6.42 -2.23
C LEU A 122 -1.34 -6.47 -1.24
N ALA A 123 -0.99 -7.65 -0.74
CA ALA A 123 0.13 -7.83 0.17
C ALA A 123 1.47 -7.47 -0.49
N VAL A 124 1.73 -7.97 -1.71
CA VAL A 124 2.97 -7.70 -2.45
C VAL A 124 3.10 -6.22 -2.80
N THR A 125 2.02 -5.59 -3.25
CA THR A 125 2.02 -4.16 -3.61
C THR A 125 2.24 -3.28 -2.39
N ALA A 126 1.60 -3.58 -1.25
CA ALA A 126 1.84 -2.88 0.01
C ALA A 126 3.28 -3.07 0.50
N ALA A 127 3.81 -4.29 0.46
CA ALA A 127 5.19 -4.57 0.86
C ALA A 127 6.21 -3.84 -0.02
N ALA A 128 6.02 -3.86 -1.35
CA ALA A 128 6.90 -3.18 -2.30
C ALA A 128 6.87 -1.66 -2.12
N ALA A 129 5.67 -1.08 -2.00
CA ALA A 129 5.50 0.36 -1.80
C ALA A 129 6.08 0.84 -0.45
N SER A 130 5.85 0.10 0.63
CA SER A 130 6.40 0.41 1.95
C SER A 130 7.93 0.27 1.97
N TRP A 131 8.46 -0.79 1.35
CA TRP A 131 9.91 -0.94 1.24
C TRP A 131 10.56 0.24 0.50
N ALA A 132 9.94 0.69 -0.60
CA ALA A 132 10.40 1.85 -1.35
C ALA A 132 10.28 3.16 -0.53
N GLY A 133 9.20 3.35 0.22
CA GLY A 133 9.02 4.51 1.12
C GLY A 133 10.07 4.58 2.22
N ILE A 134 10.33 3.44 2.89
CA ILE A 134 11.41 3.31 3.88
C ILE A 134 12.77 3.55 3.22
N ALA A 135 12.98 3.04 2.00
CA ALA A 135 14.20 3.29 1.25
C ALA A 135 14.38 4.79 0.99
N LEU A 136 13.37 5.54 0.56
CA LEU A 136 13.45 7.00 0.35
C LEU A 136 13.85 7.78 1.61
N GLY A 137 13.32 7.38 2.77
CA GLY A 137 13.67 8.02 4.05
C GLY A 137 15.06 7.66 4.56
N ARG A 138 15.57 6.48 4.19
CA ARG A 138 16.84 5.95 4.68
C ARG A 138 18.02 6.18 3.74
N THR A 139 17.81 6.07 2.43
CA THR A 139 18.88 6.20 1.44
C THR A 139 19.26 7.66 1.35
N ARG A 140 20.52 7.92 1.67
CA ARG A 140 21.15 9.23 1.54
C ARG A 140 21.60 9.41 0.09
N ALA A 141 20.68 9.19 -0.84
CA ALA A 141 20.97 9.35 -2.26
C ALA A 141 21.41 10.80 -2.48
N ARG A 142 22.62 10.98 -3.00
CA ARG A 142 23.06 12.30 -3.44
C ARG A 142 22.12 12.78 -4.54
N ARG A 143 21.96 14.10 -4.63
CA ARG A 143 21.31 14.70 -5.80
C ARG A 143 22.01 14.15 -7.05
N PRO A 144 21.28 13.62 -8.04
CA PRO A 144 21.91 13.22 -9.29
C PRO A 144 22.57 14.46 -9.89
N GLU A 145 23.89 14.46 -9.88
CA GLU A 145 24.73 15.51 -10.46
C GLU A 145 25.15 15.05 -11.84
N TRP A 146 25.01 15.94 -12.81
CA TRP A 146 25.51 15.67 -14.15
C TRP A 146 27.05 15.69 -14.16
N PRO A 147 27.70 15.02 -15.13
CA PRO A 147 29.16 14.95 -15.17
C PRO A 147 29.88 16.30 -15.12
N TRP A 148 29.25 17.39 -15.58
CA TRP A 148 29.77 18.75 -15.57
C TRP A 148 29.42 19.56 -14.30
N GLU A 149 28.60 19.02 -13.39
CA GLU A 149 28.25 19.64 -12.10
C GLU A 149 29.19 19.18 -10.97
N ARG A 150 30.03 18.18 -11.22
CA ARG A 150 31.09 17.76 -10.31
C ARG A 150 32.18 18.83 -10.32
N SER A 151 32.35 19.54 -9.21
CA SER A 151 33.48 20.45 -9.02
C SER A 151 34.79 19.64 -9.07
N ASP A 152 35.77 20.12 -9.84
CA ASP A 152 37.10 19.50 -10.04
C ASP A 152 37.92 19.32 -8.74
N GLU A 153 37.36 19.68 -7.57
CA GLU A 153 37.98 19.58 -6.23
C GLU A 153 37.87 18.17 -5.60
N ASP A 154 37.11 17.26 -6.22
CA ASP A 154 36.89 15.88 -5.72
C ASP A 154 37.85 14.83 -6.35
N GLU A 155 38.93 15.26 -7.04
CA GLU A 155 39.99 14.40 -7.59
C GLU A 155 41.22 14.26 -6.67
#